data_AF-A0A527ZC88-F1
#
_entry.id   AF-A0A527ZC88-F1
#
_cell.length_a   1.000
_cell.length_b   1.000
_cell.length_c   1.000
_cell.angle_alpha   90.00
_cell.angle_beta   90.00
_cell.angle_gamma   90.00
#
_symmetry.space_group_name_H-M   'P 1'
#
loop_
_entity.id
_entity.type
_entity.pdbx_description
1 polymer ?
#
loop_
_entity_poly.entity_id
_entity_poly.type
_entity_poly.pdbx_seq_one_letter_code
_entity_poly.pdbx_strand_id
1 'polypeptide(L)'
;VLPNRVPVGHLSEQTRKLVFKEGKSDRRLYEIATLATLRDRLRSGDVWVEGSRAYRPIDEHLMPQPAFASLKDADDLGLGVQRDGAAYLAEIGQILDFHLKRLAYRACNSKLQGVRLVAGKLVVTPLSSDVPAEAEELNWELNSMYPLVEVPDLLTDVHDWTGFAGQFTHVRTSEPPRSIPAMLAGVLADATNLGPKRMATASKGITPHQISWMRIFHARPETYRAAQACITNAHALHP
;
A
#
# COMPACT_ATOMS: atom_id res chain seq x y z
N VAL A 1 -5.70 39.13 -1.29
CA VAL A 1 -7.15 39.35 -1.07
C VAL A 1 -7.88 38.50 -2.09
N LEU A 2 -8.93 37.79 -1.70
CA LEU A 2 -9.73 36.99 -2.64
C LEU A 2 -10.59 37.94 -3.52
N PRO A 3 -10.88 37.59 -4.78
CA PRO A 3 -11.74 38.40 -5.64
C PRO A 3 -13.17 38.51 -5.06
N ASN A 4 -13.90 39.58 -5.38
CA ASN A 4 -15.28 39.81 -4.90
C ASN A 4 -16.25 38.66 -5.22
N ARG A 5 -15.94 37.84 -6.23
CA ARG A 5 -16.69 36.65 -6.61
C ARG A 5 -15.76 35.44 -6.60
N VAL A 6 -15.71 34.74 -5.47
CA VAL A 6 -14.91 33.53 -5.32
C VAL A 6 -15.75 32.33 -5.76
N PRO A 7 -15.28 31.47 -6.69
CA PRO A 7 -15.98 30.24 -7.02
C PRO A 7 -15.97 29.31 -5.81
N VAL A 8 -17.15 28.88 -5.36
CA VAL A 8 -17.30 28.00 -4.19
C VAL A 8 -18.01 26.68 -4.52
N GLY A 9 -18.40 26.50 -5.79
CA GLY A 9 -19.21 25.37 -6.25
C GLY A 9 -18.59 24.01 -5.95
N HIS A 10 -17.27 23.90 -5.98
CA HIS A 10 -16.51 22.68 -5.69
C HIS A 10 -16.43 22.34 -4.20
N LEU A 11 -16.65 23.31 -3.30
CA LEU A 11 -16.54 23.13 -1.85
C LEU A 11 -17.85 22.59 -1.25
N SER A 12 -17.75 21.73 -0.24
CA SER A 12 -18.91 21.28 0.56
C SER A 12 -19.45 22.42 1.44
N GLU A 13 -20.70 22.31 1.87
CA GLU A 13 -21.33 23.30 2.75
C GLU A 13 -20.54 23.56 4.05
N GLN A 14 -19.99 22.51 4.65
CA GLN A 14 -19.20 22.61 5.88
C GLN A 14 -17.91 23.40 5.64
N THR A 15 -17.21 23.11 4.55
CA THR A 15 -15.97 23.78 4.18
C THR A 15 -16.22 25.25 3.83
N ARG A 16 -17.35 25.56 3.16
CA ARG A 16 -17.75 26.95 2.89
C ARG A 16 -17.96 27.74 4.19
N LYS A 17 -18.64 27.17 5.19
CA LYS A 17 -18.86 27.83 6.49
C LYS A 17 -17.54 28.15 7.21
N LEU A 18 -16.55 27.28 7.09
CA LEU A 18 -15.22 27.48 7.69
C LEU A 18 -14.41 28.56 6.96
N VAL A 19 -14.52 28.62 5.63
CA VAL A 19 -13.78 29.58 4.79
C VAL A 19 -14.34 31.01 4.87
N PHE A 20 -15.66 31.17 5.07
CA PHE A 20 -16.36 32.46 5.07
C PHE A 20 -16.92 32.89 6.43
N LYS A 21 -16.29 32.47 7.53
CA LYS A 21 -16.76 32.76 8.88
C LYS A 21 -16.88 34.28 9.12
N GLU A 22 -18.05 34.72 9.59
CA GLU A 22 -18.33 36.12 10.00
C GLU A 22 -17.99 37.20 8.94
N GLY A 23 -18.14 36.89 7.65
CA GLY A 23 -17.97 37.87 6.57
C GLY A 23 -16.52 38.20 6.22
N LYS A 24 -15.53 37.55 6.87
CA LYS A 24 -14.11 37.62 6.51
C LYS A 24 -13.71 36.35 5.77
N SER A 25 -13.43 36.48 4.47
CA SER A 25 -12.91 35.36 3.68
C SER A 25 -11.44 35.10 4.02
N ASP A 26 -11.12 33.92 4.54
CA ASP A 26 -9.72 33.51 4.73
C ASP A 26 -9.16 32.90 3.45
N ARG A 27 -8.22 33.62 2.84
CA ARG A 27 -7.53 33.18 1.61
C ARG A 27 -6.82 31.84 1.81
N ARG A 28 -6.13 31.63 2.94
CA ARG A 28 -5.32 30.43 3.17
C ARG A 28 -6.21 29.20 3.32
N LEU A 29 -7.33 29.35 4.05
CA LEU A 29 -8.30 28.27 4.20
C LEU A 29 -8.97 27.94 2.86
N TYR A 30 -9.29 28.94 2.04
CA TYR A 30 -9.83 28.71 0.70
C TYR A 30 -8.85 27.96 -0.21
N GLU A 31 -7.57 28.34 -0.20
CA GLU A 31 -6.52 27.68 -0.98
C GLU A 31 -6.35 26.21 -0.55
N ILE A 32 -6.25 25.94 0.76
CA ILE A 32 -6.13 24.58 1.30
C ILE A 32 -7.37 23.74 0.97
N ALA A 33 -8.57 24.30 1.16
CA ALA A 33 -9.83 23.62 0.87
C ALA A 33 -9.96 23.26 -0.62
N THR A 34 -9.55 24.17 -1.50
CA THR A 34 -9.58 23.96 -2.95
C THR A 34 -8.57 22.89 -3.37
N LEU A 35 -7.35 22.92 -2.84
CA LEU A 35 -6.34 21.90 -3.12
C LEU A 35 -6.71 20.52 -2.56
N ALA A 36 -7.32 20.47 -1.37
CA ALA A 36 -7.83 19.22 -0.80
C ALA A 36 -8.94 18.62 -1.68
N THR A 37 -9.87 19.45 -2.13
CA THR A 37 -10.94 19.02 -3.04
C THR A 37 -10.37 18.53 -4.37
N LEU A 38 -9.41 19.24 -4.96
CA LEU A 38 -8.74 18.83 -6.20
C LEU A 38 -8.03 17.48 -6.02
N ARG A 39 -7.29 17.28 -4.92
CA ARG A 39 -6.63 16.01 -4.60
C ARG A 39 -7.65 14.86 -4.54
N ASP A 40 -8.77 15.09 -3.87
CA ASP A 40 -9.78 14.05 -3.70
C ASP A 40 -10.47 13.72 -5.03
N ARG A 41 -10.70 14.72 -5.90
CA ARG A 41 -11.23 14.53 -7.26
C ARG A 41 -10.26 13.86 -8.23
N LEU A 42 -8.96 14.12 -8.09
CA LEU A 42 -7.91 13.39 -8.81
C LEU A 42 -7.85 11.92 -8.37
N ARG A 43 -8.10 11.64 -7.09
CA ARG A 43 -8.15 10.26 -6.57
C ARG A 43 -9.40 9.50 -6.97
N SER A 44 -10.56 10.17 -7.04
CA SER A 44 -11.81 9.54 -7.48
C SER A 44 -11.87 9.36 -9.00
N GLY A 45 -11.02 10.05 -9.76
CA GLY A 45 -11.03 10.02 -11.23
C GLY A 45 -11.99 11.03 -11.86
N ASP A 46 -12.63 11.90 -11.07
CA ASP A 46 -13.53 12.96 -11.57
C ASP A 46 -12.78 14.08 -12.29
N VAL A 47 -11.50 14.26 -11.95
CA VAL A 47 -10.56 15.18 -12.61
C VAL A 47 -9.36 14.36 -13.04
N TRP A 48 -8.91 14.59 -14.27
CA TRP A 48 -7.74 13.93 -14.83
C TRP A 48 -6.75 14.96 -15.37
N VAL A 49 -5.51 14.52 -15.57
CA VAL A 49 -4.44 15.34 -16.13
C VAL A 49 -4.00 14.72 -17.43
N GLU A 50 -4.15 15.46 -18.53
CA GLU A 50 -3.72 15.03 -19.85
C GLU A 50 -2.22 14.69 -19.84
N GLY A 51 -1.86 13.52 -20.36
CA GLY A 51 -0.48 13.01 -20.35
C GLY A 51 0.00 12.36 -19.05
N SER A 52 -0.79 12.40 -17.96
CA SER A 52 -0.45 11.69 -16.71
C SER A 52 -0.57 10.17 -16.90
N ARG A 53 0.32 9.40 -16.24
CA ARG A 53 0.16 7.93 -16.13
C ARG A 53 -0.67 7.51 -14.92
N ALA A 54 -0.73 8.34 -13.88
CA ALA A 54 -1.37 8.01 -12.62
C ALA A 54 -2.77 8.62 -12.46
N TYR A 55 -3.12 9.63 -13.24
CA TYR A 55 -4.38 10.38 -13.16
C TYR A 55 -5.01 10.51 -14.55
N ARG A 56 -5.34 9.36 -15.15
CA ARG A 56 -5.96 9.27 -16.48
C ARG A 56 -7.49 9.23 -16.39
N PRO A 57 -8.21 9.63 -17.47
CA PRO A 57 -9.62 9.35 -17.58
C PRO A 57 -9.86 7.85 -17.47
N ILE A 58 -10.87 7.44 -16.70
CA ILE A 58 -11.25 6.02 -16.60
C ILE A 58 -11.63 5.45 -17.98
N ASP A 59 -12.22 6.28 -18.83
CA ASP A 59 -12.68 5.91 -20.17
C ASP A 59 -11.54 5.46 -21.09
N GLU A 60 -10.31 5.94 -20.89
CA GLU A 60 -9.13 5.46 -21.65
C GLU A 60 -8.73 4.02 -21.28
N HIS A 61 -9.12 3.55 -20.09
CA HIS A 61 -8.93 2.16 -19.67
C HIS A 61 -10.05 1.24 -20.13
N LEU A 62 -11.17 1.82 -20.59
CA LEU A 62 -12.31 1.08 -21.08
C LEU A 62 -12.20 0.88 -22.59
N MET A 63 -12.82 -0.20 -23.06
CA MET A 63 -13.00 -0.40 -24.48
C MET A 63 -13.92 0.70 -25.04
N PRO A 64 -13.58 1.33 -26.18
CA PRO A 64 -14.46 2.30 -26.81
C PRO A 64 -15.84 1.70 -27.07
N GLN A 65 -16.90 2.43 -26.73
CA GLN A 65 -18.28 1.98 -26.92
C GLN A 65 -18.59 1.43 -28.33
N PRO A 66 -18.11 2.02 -29.45
CA PRO A 66 -18.36 1.44 -30.77
C PRO A 66 -17.61 0.12 -30.98
N ALA A 67 -16.40 -0.03 -30.45
CA ALA A 67 -15.67 -1.29 -30.51
C ALA A 67 -16.37 -2.38 -29.68
N PHE A 68 -16.89 -2.02 -28.50
CA PHE A 68 -17.69 -2.91 -27.67
C PHE A 68 -18.97 -3.35 -28.39
N ALA A 69 -19.70 -2.44 -29.03
CA ALA A 69 -20.91 -2.78 -29.79
C ALA A 69 -20.60 -3.76 -30.92
N SER A 70 -19.55 -3.51 -31.71
CA SER A 70 -19.13 -4.40 -32.79
C SER A 70 -18.72 -5.79 -32.29
N LEU A 71 -17.93 -5.88 -31.21
CA LEU A 71 -17.51 -7.16 -30.62
C LEU A 71 -18.68 -7.90 -29.97
N LYS A 72 -19.63 -7.15 -29.38
CA LYS A 72 -20.88 -7.71 -28.85
C LYS A 72 -21.73 -8.28 -29.98
N ASP A 73 -21.87 -7.60 -31.11
CA ASP A 73 -22.66 -8.13 -32.21
C ASP A 73 -21.98 -9.35 -32.87
N ALA A 74 -20.65 -9.38 -32.91
CA ALA A 74 -19.84 -10.45 -33.48
C ALA A 74 -19.62 -11.70 -32.60
N ASP A 75 -20.01 -11.66 -31.32
CA ASP A 75 -19.75 -12.74 -30.33
C ASP A 75 -18.27 -13.02 -30.01
N ASP A 76 -17.46 -11.99 -30.13
CA ASP A 76 -16.01 -12.06 -29.94
C ASP A 76 -15.54 -11.29 -28.68
N LEU A 77 -16.44 -11.06 -27.72
CA LEU A 77 -16.09 -10.40 -26.46
C LEU A 77 -15.23 -11.28 -25.54
N GLY A 78 -15.17 -12.60 -25.78
CA GLY A 78 -14.39 -13.54 -24.97
C GLY A 78 -14.83 -13.63 -23.50
N LEU A 79 -16.02 -13.11 -23.18
CA LEU A 79 -16.57 -13.16 -21.84
C LEU A 79 -17.17 -14.54 -21.61
N GLY A 80 -16.59 -15.31 -20.68
CA GLY A 80 -17.11 -16.63 -20.27
C GLY A 80 -18.43 -16.58 -19.49
N VAL A 81 -19.29 -15.59 -19.75
CA VAL A 81 -20.55 -15.32 -19.04
C VAL A 81 -21.66 -15.00 -20.04
N GLN A 82 -22.91 -15.23 -19.61
CA GLN A 82 -24.11 -14.91 -20.40
C GLN A 82 -24.20 -13.42 -20.75
N ARG A 83 -24.67 -13.10 -21.96
CA ARG A 83 -24.84 -11.71 -22.45
C ARG A 83 -26.01 -10.96 -21.79
N ASP A 84 -27.03 -11.71 -21.37
CA ASP A 84 -28.16 -11.15 -20.65
C ASP A 84 -27.81 -11.04 -19.17
N GLY A 85 -27.63 -9.82 -18.69
CA GLY A 85 -27.31 -9.54 -17.29
C GLY A 85 -28.40 -10.04 -16.33
N ALA A 86 -29.68 -10.02 -16.72
CA ALA A 86 -30.76 -10.52 -15.88
C ALA A 86 -30.69 -12.04 -15.75
N ALA A 87 -30.45 -12.74 -16.86
CA ALA A 87 -30.26 -14.19 -16.87
C ALA A 87 -29.00 -14.60 -16.09
N TYR A 88 -27.88 -13.91 -16.28
CA TYR A 88 -26.63 -14.15 -15.54
C TYR A 88 -26.82 -13.96 -14.03
N LEU A 89 -27.46 -12.86 -13.60
CA LEU A 89 -27.72 -12.62 -12.18
C LEU A 89 -28.67 -13.66 -11.58
N ALA A 90 -29.67 -14.11 -12.33
CA ALA A 90 -30.56 -15.18 -11.90
C ALA A 90 -29.78 -16.50 -11.72
N GLU A 91 -28.92 -16.86 -12.67
CA GLU A 91 -28.07 -18.05 -12.61
C GLU A 91 -27.11 -18.01 -11.42
N ILE A 92 -26.32 -16.93 -11.29
CA ILE A 92 -25.39 -16.75 -10.17
C ILE A 92 -26.13 -16.72 -8.84
N GLY A 93 -27.32 -16.11 -8.79
CA GLY A 93 -28.18 -16.12 -7.61
C GLY A 93 -28.60 -17.53 -7.19
N GLN A 94 -28.97 -18.38 -8.15
CA GLN A 94 -29.30 -19.79 -7.89
C GLN A 94 -28.08 -20.59 -7.42
N ILE A 95 -26.92 -20.41 -8.05
CA ILE A 95 -25.66 -21.07 -7.66
C ILE A 95 -25.28 -20.67 -6.23
N LEU A 96 -25.36 -19.38 -5.92
CA LEU A 96 -25.07 -18.86 -4.58
C LEU A 96 -26.03 -19.42 -3.55
N ASP A 97 -27.33 -19.40 -3.80
CA ASP A 97 -28.35 -19.96 -2.91
C ASP A 97 -28.12 -21.45 -2.65
N PHE A 98 -27.83 -22.23 -3.70
CA PHE A 98 -27.50 -23.64 -3.59
C PHE A 98 -26.25 -23.87 -2.72
N HIS A 99 -25.17 -23.12 -2.96
CA HIS A 99 -23.93 -23.22 -2.18
C HIS A 99 -24.12 -22.81 -0.71
N LEU A 100 -24.88 -21.75 -0.45
CA LEU A 100 -25.22 -21.31 0.90
C LEU A 100 -26.04 -22.35 1.65
N LYS A 101 -27.08 -22.91 1.03
CA LYS A 101 -27.88 -24.00 1.61
C LYS A 101 -27.03 -25.23 1.89
N ARG A 102 -26.15 -25.61 0.96
CA ARG A 102 -25.21 -26.73 1.12
C ARG A 102 -24.22 -26.47 2.27
N LEU A 103 -23.69 -25.25 2.37
CA LEU A 103 -22.79 -24.85 3.45
C LEU A 103 -23.51 -24.89 4.80
N ALA A 104 -24.70 -24.31 4.90
CA ALA A 104 -25.51 -24.29 6.12
C ALA A 104 -25.84 -25.72 6.59
N TYR A 105 -26.25 -26.59 5.67
CA TYR A 105 -26.49 -28.01 5.97
C TYR A 105 -25.22 -28.71 6.47
N ARG A 106 -24.08 -28.50 5.83
CA ARG A 106 -22.81 -29.13 6.26
C ARG A 106 -22.31 -28.56 7.59
N ALA A 107 -22.50 -27.28 7.85
CA ALA A 107 -22.14 -26.62 9.10
C ALA A 107 -22.97 -27.15 10.27
N CYS A 108 -24.30 -27.28 10.10
CA CYS A 108 -25.19 -27.80 11.15
C CYS A 108 -24.91 -29.28 11.48
N ASN A 109 -24.48 -30.06 10.48
CA ASN A 109 -24.18 -31.49 10.64
C ASN A 109 -22.72 -31.78 10.98
N SER A 110 -21.90 -30.77 11.30
CA SER A 110 -20.47 -30.93 11.60
C SER A 110 -19.68 -31.67 10.49
N LYS A 111 -20.10 -31.52 9.23
CA LYS A 111 -19.48 -32.17 8.05
C LYS A 111 -18.47 -31.28 7.32
N LEU A 112 -18.17 -30.09 7.85
CA LEU A 112 -17.14 -29.22 7.29
C LEU A 112 -15.80 -29.53 7.94
N GLN A 113 -14.81 -29.93 7.13
CA GLN A 113 -13.44 -30.04 7.61
C GLN A 113 -12.88 -28.66 7.94
N GLY A 114 -12.25 -28.55 9.11
CA GLY A 114 -11.63 -27.30 9.54
C GLY A 114 -12.60 -26.16 9.85
N VAL A 115 -13.93 -26.37 9.83
CA VAL A 115 -14.90 -25.30 10.14
C VAL A 115 -15.92 -25.80 11.15
N ARG A 116 -16.05 -25.08 12.28
CA ARG A 116 -16.98 -25.40 13.36
C ARG A 116 -17.91 -24.22 13.61
N LEU A 117 -19.16 -24.50 13.97
CA LEU A 117 -20.12 -23.48 14.38
C LEU A 117 -20.31 -23.56 15.90
N VAL A 118 -19.79 -22.57 16.65
CA VAL A 118 -19.83 -22.53 18.11
C VAL A 118 -20.59 -21.28 18.54
N ALA A 119 -21.73 -21.44 19.23
CA ALA A 119 -22.57 -20.34 19.71
C ALA A 119 -22.91 -19.28 18.63
N GLY A 120 -23.22 -19.73 17.41
CA GLY A 120 -23.54 -18.85 16.27
C GLY A 120 -22.33 -18.19 15.59
N LYS A 121 -21.09 -18.50 16.01
CA LYS A 121 -19.86 -18.03 15.36
C LYS A 121 -19.21 -19.15 14.57
N LEU A 122 -18.82 -18.83 13.33
CA LEU A 122 -18.03 -19.71 12.47
C LEU A 122 -16.56 -19.64 12.91
N VAL A 123 -16.01 -20.75 13.36
CA VAL A 123 -14.60 -20.91 13.73
C VAL A 123 -13.93 -21.72 12.64
N VAL A 124 -13.04 -21.09 11.87
CA VAL A 124 -12.21 -21.73 10.86
C VAL A 124 -10.87 -22.07 11.50
N THR A 125 -10.56 -23.36 11.57
CA THR A 125 -9.25 -23.86 11.98
C THR A 125 -8.23 -23.42 10.92
N PRO A 126 -7.09 -22.83 11.33
CA PRO A 126 -6.00 -22.53 10.40
C PRO A 126 -5.59 -23.77 9.61
N LEU A 127 -5.21 -23.59 8.35
CA LEU A 127 -4.59 -24.66 7.57
C LEU A 127 -3.31 -25.11 8.28
N SER A 128 -3.11 -26.42 8.36
CA SER A 128 -1.80 -26.98 8.72
C SER A 128 -0.80 -26.62 7.63
N SER A 129 0.46 -26.43 8.03
CA SER A 129 1.55 -26.26 7.07
C SER A 129 1.63 -27.50 6.16
N ASP A 130 1.61 -27.28 4.85
CA ASP A 130 1.82 -28.34 3.85
C ASP A 130 3.32 -28.59 3.60
N VAL A 131 4.21 -27.97 4.39
CA VAL A 131 5.66 -28.12 4.27
C VAL A 131 6.08 -29.50 4.80
N PRO A 132 6.72 -30.35 3.99
CA PRO A 132 7.24 -31.65 4.43
C PRO A 132 8.29 -31.50 5.54
N ALA A 133 8.41 -32.50 6.43
CA ALA A 133 9.39 -32.46 7.51
C ALA A 133 10.84 -32.43 6.98
N GLU A 134 11.08 -33.08 5.85
CA GLU A 134 12.35 -33.11 5.14
C GLU A 134 12.80 -31.71 4.66
N ALA A 135 11.85 -30.79 4.43
CA ALA A 135 12.17 -29.41 4.07
C ALA A 135 12.78 -28.64 5.25
N GLU A 136 12.45 -29.04 6.49
CA GLU A 136 13.02 -28.43 7.69
C GLU A 136 14.49 -28.85 7.87
N GLU A 137 14.82 -30.13 7.62
CA GLU A 137 16.20 -30.63 7.61
C GLU A 137 17.05 -29.92 6.55
N LEU A 138 16.54 -29.81 5.32
CA LEU A 138 17.22 -29.09 4.25
C LEU A 138 17.43 -27.61 4.59
N ASN A 139 16.44 -26.95 5.20
CA ASN A 139 16.57 -25.57 5.64
C ASN A 139 17.68 -25.40 6.69
N TRP A 140 17.84 -26.36 7.61
CA TRP A 140 18.96 -26.35 8.57
C TRP A 140 20.32 -26.50 7.88
N GLU A 141 20.45 -27.46 6.97
CA GLU A 141 21.69 -27.65 6.20
C GLU A 141 22.06 -26.38 5.42
N LEU A 142 21.10 -25.80 4.68
CA LEU A 142 21.32 -24.57 3.92
C LEU A 142 21.73 -23.41 4.84
N ASN A 143 21.03 -23.20 5.95
CA ASN A 143 21.36 -22.13 6.90
C ASN A 143 22.76 -22.33 7.53
N SER A 144 23.21 -23.58 7.73
CA SER A 144 24.54 -23.86 8.25
C SER A 144 25.68 -23.48 7.28
N MET A 145 25.39 -23.39 5.99
CA MET A 145 26.35 -22.96 4.96
C MET A 145 26.51 -21.44 4.88
N TYR A 146 25.56 -20.67 5.40
CA TYR A 146 25.65 -19.21 5.39
C TYR A 146 26.54 -18.69 6.52
N PRO A 147 27.42 -17.70 6.26
CA PRO A 147 28.15 -17.03 7.32
C PRO A 147 27.18 -16.32 8.26
N LEU A 148 27.47 -16.37 9.57
CA LEU A 148 26.70 -15.64 10.58
C LEU A 148 27.06 -14.15 10.49
N VAL A 149 26.31 -13.39 9.70
CA VAL A 149 26.50 -11.94 9.52
C VAL A 149 25.50 -11.18 10.38
N GLU A 150 25.96 -10.16 11.11
CA GLU A 150 25.06 -9.27 11.82
C GLU A 150 24.27 -8.42 10.80
N VAL A 151 22.95 -8.37 10.91
CA VAL A 151 22.08 -7.60 9.98
C VAL A 151 22.54 -6.14 9.79
N PRO A 152 23.02 -5.40 10.81
CA PRO A 152 23.57 -4.05 10.63
C PRO A 152 24.81 -3.99 9.71
N ASP A 153 25.68 -4.99 9.77
CA ASP A 153 26.87 -5.07 8.92
C ASP A 153 26.45 -5.31 7.46
N LEU A 154 25.53 -6.25 7.24
CA LEU A 154 24.95 -6.50 5.92
C LEU A 154 24.31 -5.24 5.31
N LEU A 155 23.58 -4.45 6.13
CA LEU A 155 23.01 -3.18 5.67
C LEU A 155 24.07 -2.14 5.33
N THR A 156 25.22 -2.18 6.00
CA THR A 156 26.36 -1.31 5.71
C THR A 156 27.00 -1.70 4.39
N ASP A 157 27.23 -3.00 4.15
CA ASP A 157 27.75 -3.50 2.87
C ASP A 157 26.83 -3.14 1.70
N VAL A 158 25.52 -3.35 1.86
CA VAL A 158 24.52 -2.97 0.84
C VAL A 158 24.49 -1.46 0.62
N HIS A 159 24.71 -0.66 1.67
CA HIS A 159 24.85 0.77 1.51
C HIS A 159 26.10 1.14 0.70
N ASP A 160 27.24 0.51 0.97
CA ASP A 160 28.49 0.79 0.25
C ASP A 160 28.36 0.42 -1.23
N TRP A 161 27.59 -0.62 -1.57
CA TRP A 161 27.33 -1.00 -2.95
C TRP A 161 26.35 -0.06 -3.69
N THR A 162 25.31 0.40 -3.00
CA THR A 162 24.15 1.05 -3.66
C THR A 162 23.99 2.53 -3.35
N GLY A 163 24.66 3.03 -2.31
CA GLY A 163 24.51 4.38 -1.79
C GLY A 163 23.12 4.65 -1.17
N PHE A 164 22.28 3.63 -0.94
CA PHE A 164 20.85 3.85 -0.65
C PHE A 164 20.58 4.71 0.59
N ALA A 165 21.41 4.58 1.64
CA ALA A 165 21.22 5.34 2.87
C ALA A 165 21.38 6.86 2.67
N GLY A 166 22.05 7.29 1.60
CA GLY A 166 22.16 8.71 1.21
C GLY A 166 20.82 9.33 0.76
N GLN A 167 19.83 8.50 0.37
CA GLN A 167 18.51 8.96 -0.04
C GLN A 167 17.62 9.41 1.13
N PHE A 168 18.01 9.08 2.37
CA PHE A 168 17.35 9.55 3.59
C PHE A 168 17.73 11.01 3.88
N THR A 169 17.28 11.93 3.03
CA THR A 169 17.64 13.34 3.16
C THR A 169 16.85 14.05 4.25
N HIS A 170 17.47 15.05 4.89
CA HIS A 170 16.86 15.83 5.96
C HIS A 170 15.68 16.64 5.42
N VAL A 171 14.54 16.60 6.12
CA VAL A 171 13.25 17.19 5.67
C VAL A 171 13.32 18.66 5.27
N ARG A 172 14.22 19.44 5.85
CA ARG A 172 14.34 20.90 5.60
C ARG A 172 15.52 21.29 4.71
N THR A 173 16.64 20.58 4.83
CA THR A 173 17.91 20.98 4.20
C THR A 173 18.26 20.11 3.01
N SER A 174 17.56 18.99 2.83
CA SER A 174 17.85 17.97 1.81
C SER A 174 19.25 17.36 1.92
N GLU A 175 19.95 17.57 3.03
CA GLU A 175 21.26 16.98 3.29
C GLU A 175 21.15 15.49 3.64
N PRO A 176 22.13 14.65 3.25
CA PRO A 176 22.14 13.25 3.66
C PRO A 176 22.29 13.09 5.18
N PRO A 177 22.01 11.89 5.74
CA PRO A 177 22.18 11.63 7.16
C PRO A 177 23.63 11.88 7.59
N ARG A 178 23.83 12.63 8.67
CA ARG A 178 25.17 12.88 9.24
C ARG A 178 25.84 11.62 9.76
N SER A 179 25.05 10.62 10.16
CA SER A 179 25.53 9.32 10.62
C SER A 179 24.72 8.24 9.91
N ILE A 180 25.36 7.59 8.94
CA ILE A 180 24.77 6.47 8.22
C ILE A 180 24.46 5.29 9.16
N PRO A 181 25.34 4.88 10.08
CA PRO A 181 25.02 3.81 11.03
C PRO A 181 23.77 4.10 11.87
N ALA A 182 23.61 5.34 12.35
CA ALA A 182 22.41 5.74 13.10
C ALA A 182 21.14 5.73 12.23
N MET A 183 21.26 6.05 10.94
CA MET A 183 20.16 5.95 9.98
C MET A 183 19.79 4.49 9.71
N LEU A 184 20.77 3.61 9.46
CA LEU A 184 20.55 2.18 9.24
C LEU A 184 19.92 1.51 10.46
N ALA A 185 20.39 1.83 11.67
CA ALA A 185 19.75 1.40 12.91
C ALA A 185 18.29 1.89 13.01
N GLY A 186 18.01 3.12 12.56
CA GLY A 186 16.64 3.66 12.47
C GLY A 186 15.74 2.88 11.51
N VAL A 187 16.25 2.53 10.33
CA VAL A 187 15.53 1.70 9.35
C VAL A 187 15.25 0.31 9.92
N LEU A 188 16.24 -0.31 10.55
CA LEU A 188 16.08 -1.63 11.16
C LEU A 188 15.07 -1.61 12.32
N ALA A 189 15.05 -0.52 13.10
CA ALA A 189 14.09 -0.34 14.18
C ALA A 189 12.64 -0.22 13.66
N ASP A 190 12.45 0.38 12.48
CA ASP A 190 11.16 0.43 11.79
C ASP A 190 10.74 -0.94 11.25
N ALA A 191 11.66 -1.66 10.62
CA ALA A 191 11.39 -2.96 10.00
C ALA A 191 11.03 -4.05 11.04
N THR A 192 11.62 -3.98 12.23
CA THR A 192 11.52 -5.03 13.25
C THR A 192 10.61 -4.68 14.43
N ASN A 193 9.97 -3.51 14.42
CA ASN A 193 9.15 -2.99 15.53
C ASN A 193 9.87 -2.96 16.90
N LEU A 194 11.21 -3.00 16.95
CA LEU A 194 11.98 -2.93 18.19
C LEU A 194 12.03 -1.51 18.78
N GLY A 195 11.95 -0.50 17.92
CA GLY A 195 12.04 0.91 18.27
C GLY A 195 13.46 1.38 18.71
N PRO A 196 13.68 2.69 18.87
CA PRO A 196 15.03 3.28 19.03
C PRO A 196 15.79 2.83 20.27
N LYS A 197 15.10 2.59 21.39
CA LYS A 197 15.75 2.22 22.67
C LYS A 197 16.35 0.83 22.61
N ARG A 198 15.57 -0.17 22.21
CA ARG A 198 16.04 -1.56 22.11
C ARG A 198 17.06 -1.71 20.99
N MET A 199 16.87 -0.98 19.89
CA MET A 199 17.82 -0.98 18.79
C MET A 199 19.20 -0.42 19.20
N ALA A 200 19.23 0.67 19.97
CA ALA A 200 20.48 1.21 20.50
C ALA A 200 21.23 0.21 21.39
N THR A 201 20.52 -0.63 22.15
CA THR A 201 21.16 -1.70 22.95
C THR A 201 21.78 -2.77 22.07
N ALA A 202 21.23 -3.01 20.89
CA ALA A 202 21.73 -3.96 19.90
C ALA A 202 22.79 -3.37 18.94
N SER A 203 22.99 -2.05 18.95
CA SER A 203 23.92 -1.36 18.05
C SER A 203 25.10 -0.78 18.83
N LYS A 204 26.34 -1.09 18.41
CA LYS A 204 27.55 -0.56 19.06
C LYS A 204 27.71 0.93 18.73
N GLY A 205 27.83 1.77 19.77
CA GLY A 205 28.19 3.19 19.61
C GLY A 205 27.05 4.12 19.16
N ILE A 206 25.80 3.66 19.13
CA ILE A 206 24.64 4.45 18.68
C ILE A 206 23.66 4.65 19.84
N THR A 207 23.28 5.89 20.11
CA THR A 207 22.32 6.23 21.16
C THR A 207 20.87 6.17 20.68
N PRO A 208 19.89 5.91 21.58
CA PRO A 208 18.47 5.96 21.22
C PRO A 208 18.05 7.32 20.65
N HIS A 209 18.66 8.40 21.16
CA HIS A 209 18.39 9.76 20.70
C HIS A 209 18.84 9.97 19.26
N GLN A 210 20.04 9.51 18.88
CA GLN A 210 20.52 9.59 17.50
C GLN A 210 19.59 8.85 16.54
N ILE A 211 19.17 7.63 16.89
CA ILE A 211 18.23 6.84 16.07
C ILE A 211 16.89 7.55 15.93
N SER A 212 16.34 8.06 17.03
CA SER A 212 15.06 8.77 17.00
C SER A 212 15.15 10.04 16.16
N TRP A 213 16.25 10.79 16.26
CA TRP A 213 16.47 12.03 15.52
C TRP A 213 16.59 11.74 14.01
N MET A 214 17.36 10.72 13.63
CA MET A 214 17.43 10.25 12.24
C MET A 214 16.03 9.89 11.70
N ARG A 215 15.26 9.07 12.43
CA ARG A 215 13.91 8.68 11.99
C ARG A 215 12.97 9.87 11.81
N ILE A 216 12.92 10.79 12.78
CA ILE A 216 12.01 11.95 12.74
C ILE A 216 12.30 12.86 11.55
N PHE A 217 13.58 13.14 11.26
CA PHE A 217 13.95 14.15 10.27
C PHE A 217 14.30 13.58 8.89
N HIS A 218 14.59 12.28 8.78
CA HIS A 218 15.07 11.66 7.54
C HIS A 218 14.19 10.51 7.04
N ALA A 219 13.43 9.79 7.90
CA ALA A 219 12.60 8.67 7.47
C ALA A 219 11.21 9.12 7.03
N ARG A 220 10.92 9.04 5.73
CA ARG A 220 9.63 9.38 5.12
C ARG A 220 9.29 8.38 4.01
N PRO A 221 8.00 8.19 3.66
CA PRO A 221 7.61 7.29 2.57
C PRO A 221 8.37 7.55 1.25
N GLU A 222 8.65 8.82 0.94
CA GLU A 222 9.37 9.22 -0.27
C GLU A 222 10.85 8.83 -0.21
N THR A 223 11.52 9.00 0.94
CA THR A 223 12.93 8.63 1.10
C THR A 223 13.11 7.11 1.13
N TYR A 224 12.16 6.38 1.73
CA TYR A 224 12.12 4.92 1.65
C TYR A 224 11.97 4.43 0.22
N ARG A 225 11.08 5.04 -0.56
CA ARG A 225 10.90 4.69 -1.99
C ARG A 225 12.15 4.98 -2.81
N ALA A 226 12.81 6.11 -2.56
CA ALA A 226 14.06 6.47 -3.24
C ALA A 226 15.20 5.50 -2.88
N ALA A 227 15.36 5.17 -1.59
CA ALA A 227 16.31 4.16 -1.11
C ALA A 227 16.06 2.79 -1.75
N GLN A 228 14.79 2.34 -1.79
CA GLN A 228 14.41 1.08 -2.43
C GLN A 228 14.76 1.08 -3.93
N ALA A 229 14.52 2.19 -4.63
CA ALA A 229 14.88 2.31 -6.04
C ALA A 229 16.40 2.15 -6.27
N CYS A 230 17.25 2.69 -5.39
CA CYS A 230 18.70 2.46 -5.47
C CYS A 230 19.05 0.97 -5.39
N ILE A 231 18.43 0.24 -4.46
CA ILE A 231 18.67 -1.20 -4.29
C ILE A 231 18.14 -1.99 -5.50
N THR A 232 16.92 -1.72 -5.96
CA THR A 232 16.33 -2.40 -7.12
C THR A 232 17.14 -2.14 -8.40
N ASN A 233 17.63 -0.91 -8.60
CA ASN A 233 18.48 -0.58 -9.75
C ASN A 233 19.82 -1.34 -9.70
N ALA A 234 20.42 -1.51 -8.52
CA ALA A 234 21.64 -2.30 -8.37
C ALA A 234 21.41 -3.79 -8.68
N HIS A 235 20.30 -4.37 -8.23
CA HIS A 235 19.92 -5.73 -8.62
C HIS A 235 19.73 -5.89 -10.14
N ALA A 236 19.11 -4.92 -10.80
CA ALA A 236 18.90 -4.97 -12.25
C ALA A 236 20.20 -4.96 -13.07
N LEU A 237 21.32 -4.50 -12.49
CA LEU A 237 22.64 -4.52 -13.13
C LEU A 237 23.35 -5.88 -13.01
N HIS A 238 22.90 -6.75 -12.09
CA HIS A 238 23.45 -8.09 -11.84
C HIS A 238 22.31 -9.12 -11.76
N PRO A 239 21.65 -9.44 -12.89
CA PRO A 239 20.54 -10.39 -12.95
C PRO A 239 20.94 -11.84 -12.62
#